data_AF-A0A810Q5W2-F1
#
_entry.id   AF-A0A810Q5W2-F1
#
_cell.length_a   1.000
_cell.length_b   1.000
_cell.length_c   1.000
_cell.angle_alpha   90.00
_cell.angle_beta   90.00
_cell.angle_gamma   90.00
#
_symmetry.space_group_name_H-M   'P 1'
#
loop_
_entity.id
_entity.type
_entity.pdbx_description
1 polymer ?
#
loop_
_entity_poly.entity_id
_entity_poly.type
_entity_poly.pdbx_seq_one_letter_code
_entity_poly.pdbx_strand_id
1 'polypeptide(L)'
;MFTICSEIPLPGFCWYRGIAFDGCQYYLTFRCACKIAVLDCDFRLIELVKTRRIYTAICYDPKRDCFWAASDACRSTLFKLDHCLREIDRLAVCLENHSLFTGVSFCCDTGRLLVAAGNSLVEVDPERDTVCLLREEGKHALILSAICLPPYIMFCVLRGCKPYIVLLTHTGALLAEEQIPSVGAVDAILQDPCRPNSCGLFLLTDKHGCYPYLLKATLEEQICSKLRPCSQELRCMHRTPCRPCRQSACDDVLESIALQEAAIAHILNAEGEKLQKSTEISTSISELLEVNASVQETLWYATFLERVLSDKLNTLQGMCCCVPAPWCGFWDCGDSPWQWGIE
;
A
#
# COMPACT_ATOMS: atom_id res chain seq x y z
N MET A 1 -5.24 26.83 -15.55
CA MET A 1 -5.51 25.38 -15.42
C MET A 1 -5.70 24.97 -13.97
N PHE A 2 -4.81 25.43 -13.08
CA PHE A 2 -4.92 25.28 -11.63
C PHE A 2 -4.32 26.52 -10.96
N THR A 3 -4.59 26.69 -9.66
CA THR A 3 -4.00 27.77 -8.86
C THR A 3 -3.27 27.16 -7.67
N ILE A 4 -2.01 27.56 -7.47
CA ILE A 4 -1.23 27.18 -6.28
C ILE A 4 -1.74 27.99 -5.10
N CYS A 5 -2.12 27.30 -4.03
CA CYS A 5 -2.73 27.88 -2.84
C CYS A 5 -1.75 27.98 -1.66
N SER A 6 -0.90 26.97 -1.45
CA SER A 6 0.01 26.91 -0.32
C SER A 6 1.13 25.90 -0.52
N GLU A 7 2.17 25.99 0.31
CA GLU A 7 3.25 25.02 0.42
C GLU A 7 3.13 24.23 1.73
N ILE A 8 3.35 22.92 1.68
CA ILE A 8 3.35 22.04 2.85
C ILE A 8 4.74 21.38 2.95
N PRO A 9 5.58 21.75 3.93
CA PRO A 9 6.88 21.11 4.10
C PRO A 9 6.71 19.64 4.49
N LEU A 10 7.53 18.77 3.92
CA LEU A 10 7.55 17.35 4.27
C LEU A 10 8.68 17.04 5.26
N PRO A 11 8.52 16.04 6.13
CA PRO A 11 9.54 15.67 7.09
C PRO A 11 10.80 15.08 6.40
N GLY A 12 11.97 15.47 6.92
CA GLY A 12 13.27 14.90 6.55
C GLY A 12 14.10 15.75 5.58
N PHE A 13 15.40 15.45 5.52
CA PHE A 13 16.37 16.06 4.58
C PHE A 13 16.61 15.17 3.36
N CYS A 14 15.57 14.46 2.89
CA CYS A 14 15.69 13.40 1.90
C CYS A 14 14.88 13.70 0.65
N TRP A 15 15.39 13.24 -0.50
CA TRP A 15 14.72 13.39 -1.79
C TRP A 15 13.61 12.35 -1.94
N TYR A 16 12.36 12.79 -1.79
CA TYR A 16 11.21 12.00 -2.22
C TYR A 16 11.02 12.11 -3.73
N ARG A 17 10.49 11.06 -4.37
CA ARG A 17 10.25 11.05 -5.83
C ARG A 17 8.84 10.63 -6.20
N GLY A 18 8.32 9.56 -5.60
CA GLY A 18 6.93 9.13 -5.77
C GLY A 18 6.08 9.48 -4.56
N ILE A 19 4.78 9.67 -4.79
CA ILE A 19 3.77 9.76 -3.74
C ILE A 19 2.53 8.93 -4.13
N ALA A 20 1.96 8.19 -3.18
CA ALA A 20 0.68 7.51 -3.32
C ALA A 20 -0.19 7.74 -2.08
N PHE A 21 -1.49 7.44 -2.20
CA PHE A 21 -2.45 7.48 -1.11
C PHE A 21 -3.41 6.31 -1.24
N ASP A 22 -3.63 5.59 -0.16
CA ASP A 22 -4.44 4.36 -0.12
C ASP A 22 -5.88 4.58 0.40
N GLY A 23 -6.25 5.81 0.76
CA GLY A 23 -7.50 6.11 1.47
C GLY A 23 -7.26 6.50 2.94
N CYS A 24 -6.07 6.26 3.45
CA CYS A 24 -5.75 6.37 4.87
C CYS A 24 -4.40 7.06 5.14
N GLN A 25 -3.38 6.70 4.39
CA GLN A 25 -1.99 7.09 4.60
C GLN A 25 -1.34 7.53 3.29
N TYR A 26 -0.35 8.40 3.39
CA TYR A 26 0.49 8.78 2.26
C TYR A 26 1.77 7.95 2.25
N TYR A 27 2.20 7.56 1.06
CA TYR A 27 3.38 6.74 0.83
C TYR A 27 4.36 7.51 -0.04
N LEU A 28 5.52 7.86 0.49
CA LEU A 28 6.56 8.61 -0.22
C LEU A 28 7.76 7.70 -0.50
N THR A 29 8.16 7.60 -1.76
CA THR A 29 9.36 6.83 -2.14
C THR A 29 10.61 7.70 -2.08
N PHE A 30 11.74 7.11 -1.69
CA PHE A 30 13.03 7.80 -1.64
C PHE A 30 13.81 7.64 -2.95
N ARG A 31 14.54 8.68 -3.36
CA ARG A 31 15.39 8.66 -4.56
C ARG A 31 16.61 7.73 -4.45
N CYS A 32 17.15 7.57 -3.25
CA CYS A 32 18.43 6.88 -3.02
C CYS A 32 18.38 5.82 -1.91
N ALA A 33 17.19 5.38 -1.49
CA ALA A 33 17.05 4.43 -0.39
C ALA A 33 16.00 3.35 -0.68
N CYS A 34 16.28 2.12 -0.27
CA CYS A 34 15.34 0.99 -0.30
C CYS A 34 14.37 1.09 0.89
N LYS A 35 13.63 2.19 0.95
CA LYS A 35 12.62 2.46 1.96
C LYS A 35 11.46 3.23 1.34
N ILE A 36 10.30 3.18 1.98
CA ILE A 36 9.14 4.04 1.73
C ILE A 36 8.73 4.66 3.06
N ALA A 37 8.49 5.98 3.06
CA ALA A 37 7.97 6.68 4.21
C ALA A 37 6.45 6.64 4.19
N VAL A 38 5.86 6.25 5.32
CA VAL A 38 4.42 6.19 5.53
C VAL A 38 4.02 7.36 6.43
N LEU A 39 3.10 8.18 5.97
CA LEU A 39 2.67 9.42 6.64
C LEU A 39 1.16 9.39 6.89
N ASP A 40 0.73 10.06 7.96
CA ASP A 40 -0.70 10.27 8.25
C ASP A 40 -1.34 11.34 7.34
N CYS A 41 -2.65 11.55 7.46
CA CYS A 41 -3.37 12.56 6.67
C CYS A 41 -2.90 14.01 6.95
N ASP A 42 -2.12 14.26 8.00
CA ASP A 42 -1.50 15.54 8.35
C ASP A 42 -0.03 15.63 7.88
N PHE A 43 0.44 14.68 7.07
CA PHE A 43 1.83 14.56 6.58
C PHE A 43 2.88 14.39 7.69
N ARG A 44 2.51 13.79 8.82
CA ARG A 44 3.46 13.41 9.86
C ARG A 44 3.95 11.99 9.60
N LEU A 45 5.25 11.77 9.77
CA LEU A 45 5.87 10.47 9.60
C LEU A 45 5.34 9.48 10.64
N ILE A 46 4.74 8.38 10.17
CA ILE A 46 4.31 7.24 10.98
C ILE A 46 5.47 6.25 11.08
N GLU A 47 5.98 5.80 9.93
CA GLU A 47 7.02 4.77 9.87
C GLU A 47 7.85 4.83 8.58
N LEU A 48 8.96 4.09 8.58
CA LEU A 48 9.82 3.88 7.42
C LEU A 48 9.89 2.39 7.10
N VAL A 49 9.17 1.96 6.07
CA VAL A 49 9.11 0.56 5.65
C VAL A 49 10.30 0.24 4.75
N LYS A 50 11.07 -0.80 5.08
CA LYS A 50 12.18 -1.28 4.24
C LYS A 50 11.64 -2.01 3.03
N THR A 51 12.10 -1.64 1.84
CA THR A 51 11.72 -2.28 0.59
C THR A 51 12.88 -3.12 0.03
N ARG A 52 12.55 -4.00 -0.92
CA ARG A 52 13.55 -4.83 -1.62
C ARG A 52 14.49 -4.01 -2.52
N ARG A 53 14.00 -2.91 -3.08
CA ARG A 53 14.74 -2.02 -3.99
C ARG A 53 14.31 -0.57 -3.84
N ILE A 54 15.06 0.32 -4.47
CA ILE A 54 14.72 1.75 -4.57
C ILE A 54 13.58 1.90 -5.58
N TYR A 55 12.43 2.36 -5.11
CA TYR A 55 11.28 2.68 -5.96
C TYR A 55 11.25 4.18 -6.24
N THR A 56 11.00 4.52 -7.49
CA THR A 56 11.11 5.89 -7.99
C THR A 56 9.77 6.49 -8.39
N ALA A 57 8.76 5.64 -8.61
CA ALA A 57 7.36 6.03 -8.71
C ALA A 57 6.50 4.97 -8.01
N ILE A 58 5.34 5.38 -7.48
CA ILE A 58 4.37 4.50 -6.83
C ILE A 58 2.96 5.05 -7.03
N CYS A 59 1.98 4.17 -7.19
CA CYS A 59 0.56 4.49 -7.07
C CYS A 59 -0.19 3.38 -6.34
N TYR A 60 -1.34 3.72 -5.76
CA TYR A 60 -2.26 2.75 -5.19
C TYR A 60 -3.34 2.39 -6.22
N ASP A 61 -3.64 1.10 -6.31
CA ASP A 61 -4.71 0.52 -7.11
C ASP A 61 -5.82 0.04 -6.17
N PRO A 62 -6.89 0.85 -5.96
CA PRO A 62 -7.99 0.50 -5.07
C PRO A 62 -8.83 -0.66 -5.58
N LYS A 63 -8.81 -0.96 -6.89
CA LYS A 63 -9.57 -2.08 -7.46
C LYS A 63 -8.96 -3.42 -7.06
N ARG A 64 -7.63 -3.46 -6.92
CA ARG A 64 -6.86 -4.68 -6.64
C ARG A 64 -6.23 -4.70 -5.25
N ASP A 65 -6.50 -3.67 -4.45
CA ASP A 65 -5.96 -3.45 -3.10
C ASP A 65 -4.44 -3.68 -3.04
N CYS A 66 -3.71 -2.98 -3.92
CA CYS A 66 -2.26 -3.16 -4.05
C CYS A 66 -1.58 -1.88 -4.51
N PHE A 67 -0.27 -1.81 -4.36
CA PHE A 67 0.53 -0.75 -4.96
C PHE A 67 1.19 -1.22 -6.25
N TRP A 68 1.33 -0.29 -7.20
CA TRP A 68 2.21 -0.46 -8.35
C TRP A 68 3.37 0.49 -8.22
N ALA A 69 4.59 -0.02 -8.38
CA ALA A 69 5.80 0.75 -8.23
C ALA A 69 6.78 0.51 -9.38
N ALA A 70 7.55 1.54 -9.72
CA ALA A 70 8.63 1.46 -10.70
C ALA A 70 9.99 1.66 -10.02
N SER A 71 11.04 1.09 -10.62
CA SER A 71 12.40 1.22 -10.14
C SER A 71 13.35 1.56 -11.29
N ASP A 72 14.19 2.57 -11.11
CA ASP A 72 15.21 2.95 -12.11
C ASP A 72 16.22 1.82 -12.41
N ALA A 73 16.38 0.88 -11.47
CA ALA A 73 17.20 -0.31 -11.66
C ALA A 73 16.58 -1.31 -12.65
N CYS A 74 15.27 -1.19 -12.94
CA CYS A 74 14.51 -2.10 -13.80
C CYS A 74 13.62 -1.29 -14.75
N ARG A 75 14.21 -0.77 -15.84
CA ARG A 75 13.61 0.22 -16.77
C ARG A 75 12.44 -0.27 -17.64
N SER A 76 11.94 -1.47 -17.39
CA SER A 76 10.88 -2.09 -18.20
C SER A 76 10.00 -3.00 -17.34
N THR A 77 9.94 -2.74 -16.03
CA THR A 77 9.19 -3.59 -15.10
C THR A 77 8.48 -2.74 -14.08
N LEU A 78 7.17 -2.95 -13.97
CA LEU A 78 6.37 -2.50 -12.84
C LEU A 78 6.31 -3.63 -11.81
N PHE A 79 6.38 -3.28 -10.54
CA PHE A 79 6.29 -4.21 -9.42
C PHE A 79 4.97 -4.01 -8.72
N LYS A 80 4.22 -5.10 -8.52
CA LYS A 80 3.03 -5.13 -7.70
C LYS A 80 3.46 -5.38 -6.26
N LEU A 81 3.05 -4.51 -5.35
CA LEU A 81 3.30 -4.63 -3.92
C LEU A 81 1.99 -4.86 -3.18
N ASP A 82 2.01 -5.68 -2.13
CA ASP A 82 0.87 -5.79 -1.21
C ASP A 82 0.75 -4.54 -0.31
N HIS A 83 -0.25 -4.53 0.57
CA HIS A 83 -0.49 -3.45 1.53
C HIS A 83 0.67 -3.27 2.54
N CYS A 84 1.51 -4.29 2.73
CA CYS A 84 2.75 -4.22 3.52
C CYS A 84 3.97 -3.77 2.69
N LEU A 85 3.77 -3.35 1.44
CA LEU A 85 4.82 -2.93 0.49
C LEU A 85 5.82 -4.05 0.13
N ARG A 86 5.41 -5.32 0.24
CA ARG A 86 6.19 -6.49 -0.20
C ARG A 86 5.90 -6.78 -1.67
N GLU A 87 6.95 -7.06 -2.45
CA GLU A 87 6.79 -7.48 -3.86
C GLU A 87 6.02 -8.80 -3.95
N ILE A 88 4.85 -8.78 -4.59
CA ILE A 88 4.00 -9.97 -4.81
C ILE A 88 3.91 -10.36 -6.29
N ASP A 89 4.15 -9.44 -7.20
CA ASP A 89 4.12 -9.72 -8.64
C ASP A 89 4.93 -8.67 -9.44
N ARG A 90 5.08 -8.89 -10.75
CA ARG A 90 5.73 -7.95 -11.67
C ARG A 90 5.11 -8.01 -13.06
N LEU A 91 5.10 -6.87 -13.73
CA LEU A 91 4.60 -6.70 -15.08
C LEU A 91 5.70 -6.15 -15.99
N ALA A 92 6.01 -6.85 -17.08
CA ALA A 92 7.01 -6.40 -18.04
C ALA A 92 6.38 -5.40 -19.01
N VAL A 93 6.90 -4.18 -19.03
CA VAL A 93 6.42 -3.11 -19.91
C VAL A 93 7.54 -2.82 -20.91
N CYS A 94 7.46 -3.44 -22.08
CA CYS A 94 8.44 -3.28 -23.14
C CYS A 94 8.13 -2.04 -23.98
N LEU A 95 8.99 -1.02 -23.86
CA LEU A 95 8.97 0.18 -24.70
C LEU A 95 10.18 0.16 -25.62
N GLU A 96 10.01 0.60 -26.88
CA GLU A 96 11.09 0.61 -27.89
C GLU A 96 12.34 1.36 -27.40
N ASN A 97 12.14 2.41 -26.59
CA ASN A 97 13.22 3.29 -26.11
C ASN A 97 13.83 2.86 -24.76
N HIS A 98 13.39 1.74 -24.15
CA HIS A 98 13.82 1.26 -22.81
C HIS A 98 13.97 2.37 -21.75
N SER A 99 13.05 3.33 -21.80
CA SER A 99 13.13 4.57 -21.02
C SER A 99 12.80 4.34 -19.56
N LEU A 100 13.40 5.14 -18.68
CA LEU A 100 13.11 5.11 -17.25
C LEU A 100 11.66 5.51 -17.00
N PHE A 101 10.99 4.76 -16.13
CA PHE A 101 9.67 5.12 -15.64
C PHE A 101 9.80 6.24 -14.62
N THR A 102 9.13 7.35 -14.90
CA THR A 102 9.18 8.58 -14.10
C THR A 102 7.89 8.81 -13.32
N GLY A 103 6.78 8.22 -13.76
CA GLY A 103 5.51 8.26 -13.04
C GLY A 103 4.65 7.03 -13.33
N VAL A 104 3.84 6.63 -12.36
CA VAL A 104 2.84 5.56 -12.47
C VAL A 104 1.58 6.08 -11.78
N SER A 105 0.42 5.88 -12.41
CA SER A 105 -0.88 6.30 -11.87
C SER A 105 -1.96 5.31 -12.26
N PHE A 106 -2.88 5.03 -11.36
CA PHE A 106 -4.03 4.16 -11.61
C PHE A 106 -5.20 4.96 -12.20
N CYS A 107 -5.81 4.45 -13.27
CA CYS A 107 -7.03 5.00 -13.85
C CYS A 107 -8.26 4.28 -13.30
N CYS A 108 -9.08 4.97 -12.50
CA CYS A 108 -10.30 4.38 -11.93
C CYS A 108 -11.38 4.05 -12.96
N ASP A 109 -11.46 4.80 -14.07
CA ASP A 109 -12.45 4.58 -15.14
C ASP A 109 -12.17 3.27 -15.90
N THR A 110 -10.90 2.95 -16.18
CA THR A 110 -10.52 1.81 -17.03
C THR A 110 -9.93 0.63 -16.24
N GLY A 111 -9.50 0.85 -14.99
CA GLY A 111 -8.77 -0.13 -14.20
C GLY A 111 -7.36 -0.42 -14.70
N ARG A 112 -6.82 0.46 -15.55
CA ARG A 112 -5.50 0.39 -16.18
C ARG A 112 -4.50 1.33 -15.51
N LEU A 113 -3.22 1.15 -15.83
CA LEU A 113 -2.14 2.00 -15.33
C LEU A 113 -1.71 2.99 -16.42
N LEU A 114 -1.58 4.26 -16.06
CA LEU A 114 -0.89 5.27 -16.83
C LEU A 114 0.58 5.28 -16.38
N VAL A 115 1.51 5.13 -17.33
CA VAL A 115 2.95 5.14 -17.07
C VAL A 115 3.61 6.24 -17.88
N ALA A 116 4.36 7.10 -17.21
CA ALA A 116 5.27 8.05 -17.84
C ALA A 116 6.66 7.41 -17.96
N ALA A 117 7.21 7.42 -19.17
CA ALA A 117 8.49 6.80 -19.49
C ALA A 117 9.28 7.63 -20.49
N GLY A 118 10.35 8.29 -20.03
CA GLY A 118 11.15 9.17 -20.90
C GLY A 118 10.29 10.28 -21.52
N ASN A 119 10.17 10.31 -22.85
CA ASN A 119 9.32 11.25 -23.59
C ASN A 119 7.91 10.70 -23.89
N SER A 120 7.53 9.53 -23.36
CA SER A 120 6.30 8.82 -23.73
C SER A 120 5.33 8.66 -22.56
N LEU A 121 4.04 8.71 -22.86
CA LEU A 121 2.95 8.28 -21.99
C LEU A 121 2.33 7.01 -22.56
N VAL A 122 2.23 5.98 -21.74
CA VAL A 122 1.63 4.71 -22.14
C VAL A 122 0.54 4.29 -21.15
N GLU A 123 -0.49 3.65 -21.68
CA GLU A 123 -1.48 2.92 -20.90
C GLU A 123 -1.09 1.45 -20.85
N VAL A 124 -1.17 0.85 -19.66
CA VAL A 124 -0.83 -0.55 -19.42
C VAL A 124 -2.03 -1.25 -18.79
N ASP A 125 -2.46 -2.35 -19.40
CA ASP A 125 -3.51 -3.21 -18.87
C ASP A 125 -2.86 -4.36 -18.08
N PRO A 126 -2.90 -4.33 -16.73
CA PRO A 126 -2.23 -5.34 -15.93
C PRO A 126 -2.90 -6.72 -15.98
N GLU A 127 -4.15 -6.82 -16.46
CA GLU A 127 -4.85 -8.11 -16.60
C GLU A 127 -4.55 -8.78 -17.94
N ARG A 128 -4.32 -7.99 -18.99
CA ARG A 128 -4.09 -8.49 -20.36
C ARG A 128 -2.63 -8.41 -20.81
N ASP A 129 -1.76 -7.81 -20.01
CA ASP A 129 -0.36 -7.54 -20.35
C ASP A 129 -0.21 -6.78 -21.68
N THR A 130 -1.12 -5.82 -21.91
CA THR A 130 -1.11 -4.98 -23.13
C THR A 130 -0.64 -3.57 -22.81
N VAL A 131 0.20 -3.03 -23.70
CA VAL A 131 0.72 -1.66 -23.61
C VAL A 131 0.26 -0.86 -24.82
N CYS A 132 -0.29 0.33 -24.59
CA CYS A 132 -0.76 1.24 -25.64
C CYS A 132 -0.07 2.60 -25.50
N LEU A 133 0.55 3.09 -26.57
CA LEU A 133 1.13 4.44 -26.60
C LEU A 133 0.01 5.48 -26.69
N LEU A 134 -0.09 6.35 -25.68
CA LEU A 134 -1.08 7.44 -25.66
C LEU A 134 -0.52 8.73 -26.26
N ARG A 135 0.75 9.02 -25.98
CA ARG A 135 1.41 10.25 -26.44
C ARG A 135 2.92 10.09 -26.44
N GLU A 136 3.56 10.72 -27.42
CA GLU A 136 5.00 10.89 -27.48
C GLU A 136 5.33 12.38 -27.63
N GLU A 137 6.16 12.89 -26.73
CA GLU A 137 6.71 14.24 -26.79
C GLU A 137 7.96 14.29 -27.66
N GLY A 138 8.40 15.49 -28.05
CA GLY A 138 9.61 15.66 -28.84
C GLY A 138 10.84 15.02 -28.18
N LYS A 139 11.84 14.60 -28.97
CA LYS A 139 13.00 13.80 -28.52
C LYS A 139 13.82 14.39 -27.37
N HIS A 140 13.72 15.69 -27.12
CA HIS A 140 14.42 16.38 -26.03
C HIS A 140 13.53 16.68 -24.81
N ALA A 141 12.28 16.21 -24.83
CA ALA A 141 11.35 16.35 -23.73
C ALA A 141 11.48 15.16 -22.77
N LEU A 142 11.33 15.43 -21.47
CA LEU A 142 11.29 14.41 -20.44
C LEU A 142 10.02 14.57 -19.62
N ILE A 143 9.15 13.58 -19.65
CA ILE A 143 7.96 13.53 -18.80
C ILE A 143 8.44 13.12 -17.40
N LEU A 144 8.20 13.98 -16.42
CA LEU A 144 8.68 13.83 -15.05
C LEU A 144 7.69 13.08 -14.18
N SER A 145 6.39 13.28 -14.41
CA SER A 145 5.31 12.68 -13.64
C SER A 145 4.02 12.74 -14.42
N ALA A 146 3.09 11.83 -14.16
CA ALA A 146 1.78 11.80 -14.77
C ALA A 146 0.74 11.27 -13.80
N ILE A 147 -0.47 11.82 -13.85
CA ILE A 147 -1.63 11.41 -13.10
C ILE A 147 -2.83 11.22 -14.02
N CYS A 148 -3.58 10.15 -13.81
CA CYS A 148 -4.87 9.96 -14.41
C CYS A 148 -5.96 10.63 -13.55
N LEU A 149 -6.72 11.53 -14.16
CA LEU A 149 -7.83 12.26 -13.53
C LEU A 149 -9.06 12.15 -14.43
N PRO A 150 -9.70 10.97 -14.55
CA PRO A 150 -10.72 10.74 -15.58
C PRO A 150 -11.79 11.86 -15.62
N PRO A 151 -12.13 12.39 -16.81
CA PRO A 151 -11.75 11.93 -18.15
C PRO A 151 -10.46 12.60 -18.71
N TYR A 152 -9.54 13.03 -17.83
CA TYR A 152 -8.34 13.76 -18.17
C TYR A 152 -7.05 13.00 -17.82
N ILE A 153 -5.97 13.40 -18.49
CA ILE A 153 -4.60 13.02 -18.13
C ILE A 153 -3.84 14.31 -17.89
N MET A 154 -3.17 14.41 -16.75
CA MET A 154 -2.29 15.54 -16.42
C MET A 154 -0.87 15.03 -16.23
N PHE A 155 0.12 15.73 -16.79
CA PHE A 155 1.52 15.35 -16.62
C PHE A 155 2.43 16.56 -16.61
N CYS A 156 3.58 16.41 -15.95
CA CYS A 156 4.65 17.38 -15.99
C CYS A 156 5.70 16.95 -17.02
N VAL A 157 6.12 17.88 -17.88
CA VAL A 157 7.15 17.65 -18.90
C VAL A 157 8.21 18.75 -18.86
N LEU A 158 9.46 18.35 -18.91
CA LEU A 158 10.62 19.23 -19.03
C LEU A 158 10.99 19.39 -20.49
N ARG A 159 10.94 20.62 -21.01
CA ARG A 159 11.37 20.97 -22.38
C ARG A 159 12.43 22.07 -22.31
N GLY A 160 13.67 21.76 -22.72
CA GLY A 160 14.77 22.74 -22.67
C GLY A 160 14.97 23.34 -21.27
N CYS A 161 14.93 22.50 -20.23
CA CYS A 161 15.02 22.86 -18.81
C CYS A 161 13.86 23.68 -18.23
N LYS A 162 12.77 23.88 -18.99
CA LYS A 162 11.57 24.56 -18.51
C LYS A 162 10.48 23.53 -18.21
N PRO A 163 9.93 23.50 -16.98
CA PRO A 163 8.85 22.59 -16.64
C PRO A 163 7.50 23.15 -17.11
N TYR A 164 6.70 22.27 -17.71
CA TYR A 164 5.34 22.54 -18.15
C TYR A 164 4.40 21.51 -17.54
N ILE A 165 3.25 21.95 -17.06
CA ILE A 165 2.13 21.05 -16.81
C ILE A 165 1.24 21.07 -18.05
N VAL A 166 0.90 19.87 -18.51
CA VAL A 166 0.07 19.64 -19.67
C VAL A 166 -1.17 18.87 -19.24
N LEU A 167 -2.33 19.32 -19.69
CA LEU A 167 -3.62 18.68 -19.46
C LEU A 167 -4.21 18.21 -20.79
N LEU A 168 -4.55 16.93 -20.84
CA LEU A 168 -5.15 16.26 -21.98
C LEU A 168 -6.54 15.72 -21.64
N THR A 169 -7.36 15.51 -22.66
CA THR A 169 -8.44 14.53 -22.57
C THR A 169 -7.87 13.11 -22.48
N HIS A 170 -8.66 12.15 -22.01
CA HIS A 170 -8.34 10.72 -22.06
C HIS A 170 -8.10 10.21 -23.50
N THR A 171 -8.60 10.92 -24.52
CA THR A 171 -8.35 10.64 -25.94
C THR A 171 -7.05 11.27 -26.47
N GLY A 172 -6.28 11.96 -25.62
CA GLY A 172 -5.00 12.58 -25.96
C GLY A 172 -5.08 14.01 -26.51
N ALA A 173 -6.27 14.62 -26.62
CA ALA A 173 -6.41 15.98 -27.12
C ALA A 173 -5.91 17.00 -26.09
N LEU A 174 -5.09 17.97 -26.52
CA LEU A 174 -4.55 19.01 -25.66
C LEU A 174 -5.66 19.99 -25.23
N LEU A 175 -5.82 20.18 -23.92
CA LEU A 175 -6.79 21.13 -23.35
C LEU A 175 -6.11 22.39 -22.83
N ALA A 176 -5.01 22.23 -22.11
CA ALA A 176 -4.27 23.33 -21.54
C ALA A 176 -2.80 22.96 -21.36
N GLU A 177 -1.93 23.96 -21.42
CA GLU A 177 -0.52 23.84 -21.12
C GLU A 177 -0.07 25.12 -20.42
N GLU A 178 0.60 24.96 -19.29
CA GLU A 178 1.10 26.09 -18.50
C GLU A 178 2.54 25.82 -18.07
N GLN A 179 3.41 26.81 -18.25
CA GLN A 179 4.75 26.77 -17.69
C GLN A 179 4.64 27.03 -16.18
N ILE A 180 5.27 26.22 -15.34
CA ILE A 180 5.31 26.48 -13.90
C ILE A 180 6.48 27.45 -13.63
N PRO A 181 6.22 28.71 -13.25
CA PRO A 181 7.28 29.63 -12.91
C PRO A 181 7.87 29.22 -11.55
N SER A 182 9.19 29.32 -11.39
CA SER A 182 9.89 29.26 -10.08
C SER A 182 9.89 27.96 -9.29
N VAL A 183 9.15 26.93 -9.72
CA VAL A 183 9.18 25.59 -9.12
C VAL A 183 10.22 24.74 -9.85
N GLY A 184 10.93 23.88 -9.11
CA GLY A 184 11.85 22.90 -9.66
C GLY A 184 11.13 21.82 -10.49
N ALA A 185 11.75 20.65 -10.61
CA ALA A 185 11.11 19.48 -11.21
C ALA A 185 9.89 19.07 -10.34
N VAL A 186 8.75 18.80 -10.98
CA VAL A 186 7.60 18.16 -10.30
C VAL A 186 7.79 16.65 -10.37
N ASP A 187 8.26 16.08 -9.28
CA ASP A 187 8.61 14.65 -9.18
C ASP A 187 7.38 13.75 -9.19
N ALA A 188 6.25 14.20 -8.62
CA ALA A 188 4.99 13.46 -8.65
C ALA A 188 3.78 14.39 -8.52
N ILE A 189 2.63 13.90 -9.00
CA ILE A 189 1.33 14.58 -8.90
C ILE A 189 0.36 13.61 -8.24
N LEU A 190 -0.39 14.09 -7.25
CA LEU A 190 -1.42 13.33 -6.53
C LEU A 190 -2.69 14.18 -6.44
N GLN A 191 -3.86 13.54 -6.51
CA GLN A 191 -5.11 14.22 -6.19
C GLN A 191 -5.27 14.37 -4.68
N ASP A 192 -5.69 15.55 -4.21
CA ASP A 192 -5.93 15.80 -2.77
C ASP A 192 -7.15 15.01 -2.29
N PRO A 193 -6.98 13.96 -1.46
CA PRO A 193 -8.06 13.09 -1.03
C PRO A 193 -8.82 13.63 0.20
N CYS A 194 -8.31 14.68 0.85
CA CYS A 194 -8.80 15.14 2.16
C CYS A 194 -9.95 16.14 2.07
N ARG A 195 -10.32 16.60 0.88
CA ARG A 195 -11.35 17.61 0.68
C ARG A 195 -12.41 17.11 -0.31
N PRO A 196 -13.54 16.53 0.18
CA PRO A 196 -14.60 16.04 -0.68
C PRO A 196 -15.14 17.17 -1.57
N ASN A 197 -15.37 16.86 -2.85
CA ASN A 197 -15.78 17.81 -3.90
C ASN A 197 -14.78 18.95 -4.17
N SER A 198 -13.56 18.87 -3.63
CA SER A 198 -12.49 19.77 -4.04
C SER A 198 -11.67 19.11 -5.14
N CYS A 199 -11.32 19.90 -6.15
CA CYS A 199 -10.42 19.47 -7.20
C CYS A 199 -8.99 19.84 -6.84
N GLY A 200 -8.61 19.52 -5.60
CA GLY A 200 -7.28 19.76 -5.07
C GLY A 200 -6.26 18.81 -5.69
N LEU A 201 -5.04 19.30 -5.86
CA LEU A 201 -3.88 18.55 -6.28
C LEU A 201 -2.72 18.82 -5.33
N PHE A 202 -1.88 17.81 -5.15
CA PHE A 202 -0.56 17.94 -4.57
C PHE A 202 0.49 17.72 -5.65
N LEU A 203 1.43 18.66 -5.76
CA LEU A 203 2.61 18.53 -6.60
C LEU A 203 3.81 18.33 -5.67
N LEU A 204 4.44 17.16 -5.74
CA LEU A 204 5.67 16.87 -5.01
C LEU A 204 6.86 17.51 -5.74
N THR A 205 7.64 18.29 -5.01
CA THR A 205 8.82 19.00 -5.51
C THR A 205 9.81 19.23 -4.37
N ASP A 206 11.00 19.69 -4.69
CA ASP A 206 11.98 20.14 -3.70
C ASP A 206 12.43 21.60 -3.90
N LYS A 207 12.94 22.22 -2.82
CA LYS A 207 13.72 23.46 -2.90
C LYS A 207 15.20 23.11 -2.83
N HIS A 208 15.95 23.66 -3.78
CA HIS A 208 17.41 23.51 -3.87
C HIS A 208 17.90 22.06 -3.90
N GLY A 209 17.06 21.09 -4.29
CA GLY A 209 17.43 19.69 -4.22
C GLY A 209 17.75 19.27 -2.79
N CYS A 210 17.02 19.73 -1.77
CA CYS A 210 17.28 19.36 -0.36
C CYS A 210 16.02 19.32 0.51
N TYR A 211 15.05 20.18 0.20
CA TYR A 211 13.89 20.40 1.06
C TYR A 211 12.62 19.98 0.33
N PRO A 212 12.13 18.74 0.55
CA PRO A 212 10.91 18.28 -0.10
C PRO A 212 9.69 19.00 0.48
N TYR A 213 8.74 19.33 -0.38
CA TYR A 213 7.46 19.93 0.00
C TYR A 213 6.38 19.59 -1.02
N LEU A 214 5.12 19.73 -0.61
CA LEU A 214 3.97 19.64 -1.48
C LEU A 214 3.47 21.04 -1.80
N LEU A 215 3.35 21.36 -3.09
CA LEU A 215 2.54 22.47 -3.53
C LEU A 215 1.09 22.01 -3.57
N LYS A 216 0.26 22.63 -2.73
CA LYS A 216 -1.18 22.45 -2.79
C LYS A 216 -1.75 23.35 -3.87
N ALA A 217 -2.41 22.75 -4.85
CA ALA A 217 -3.07 23.45 -5.94
C ALA A 217 -4.56 23.10 -6.00
N THR A 218 -5.35 23.94 -6.66
CA THR A 218 -6.77 23.69 -6.94
C THR A 218 -6.99 23.82 -8.45
N LEU A 219 -7.56 22.78 -9.07
CA LEU A 219 -7.98 22.80 -10.47
C LEU A 219 -9.10 23.84 -10.67
N GLU A 220 -9.12 24.45 -11.85
CA GLU A 220 -10.22 25.34 -12.22
C GLU A 220 -11.57 24.62 -12.27
N GLU A 221 -12.63 25.35 -11.93
CA GLU A 221 -14.00 24.83 -11.83
C GLU A 221 -14.49 24.13 -13.12
N GLN A 222 -14.07 24.63 -14.28
CA GLN A 222 -14.43 24.05 -15.58
C GLN A 222 -13.88 22.65 -15.82
N ILE A 223 -12.70 22.35 -15.26
CA ILE A 223 -12.07 21.03 -15.31
C ILE A 223 -12.68 20.17 -14.19
N CYS A 224 -12.75 20.75 -12.99
CA CYS A 224 -13.25 20.13 -11.78
C CYS A 224 -14.65 19.52 -11.93
N SER A 225 -15.58 20.29 -12.50
CA SER A 225 -16.99 19.90 -12.71
C SER A 225 -17.18 18.71 -13.65
N LYS A 226 -16.15 18.36 -14.42
CA LYS A 226 -16.19 17.26 -15.40
C LYS A 226 -15.43 16.02 -14.94
N LEU A 227 -14.76 16.08 -13.78
CA LEU A 227 -14.10 14.90 -13.21
C LEU A 227 -15.13 13.81 -12.91
N ARG A 228 -14.72 12.56 -13.16
CA ARG A 228 -15.52 11.39 -12.83
C ARG A 228 -15.59 11.21 -11.31
N PRO A 229 -16.74 10.74 -10.78
CA PRO A 229 -16.88 10.48 -9.35
C PRO A 229 -15.84 9.50 -8.80
N CYS A 230 -15.40 8.51 -9.59
CA CYS A 230 -14.40 7.52 -9.15
C CYS A 230 -13.05 8.14 -8.79
N SER A 231 -12.70 9.28 -9.40
CA SER A 231 -11.49 10.04 -9.06
C SER A 231 -11.54 10.55 -7.62
N GLN A 232 -12.71 10.57 -7.00
CA GLN A 232 -12.94 11.06 -5.63
C GLN A 232 -13.38 9.95 -4.67
N GLU A 233 -13.30 8.67 -5.05
CA GLU A 233 -13.70 7.55 -4.19
C GLU A 233 -12.66 7.26 -3.10
N LEU A 234 -11.38 7.46 -3.40
CA LEU A 234 -10.28 7.41 -2.41
C LEU A 234 -10.27 8.69 -1.55
N ARG A 235 -11.12 8.73 -0.52
CA ARG A 235 -11.20 9.85 0.44
C ARG A 235 -10.50 9.50 1.74
N CYS A 236 -9.83 10.47 2.38
CA CYS A 236 -9.32 10.26 3.73
C CYS A 236 -10.49 10.01 4.70
N MET A 237 -10.58 8.77 5.21
CA MET A 237 -11.58 8.39 6.22
C MET A 237 -11.17 8.91 7.61
N HIS A 238 -11.06 10.23 7.78
CA HIS A 238 -10.75 10.90 9.06
C HIS A 238 -11.71 10.55 10.22
N ARG A 239 -12.79 9.80 9.98
CA ARG A 239 -13.77 9.39 11.02
C ARG A 239 -13.38 8.13 11.76
N THR A 240 -12.41 7.37 11.25
CA THR A 240 -11.86 6.19 11.94
C THR A 240 -10.35 6.28 11.78
N PRO A 241 -9.55 6.28 12.87
CA PRO A 241 -8.11 6.18 12.74
C PRO A 241 -7.82 4.90 11.97
N CYS A 242 -7.32 5.05 10.74
CA CYS A 242 -6.80 3.93 9.98
C CYS A 242 -5.67 3.35 10.81
N ARG A 243 -5.93 2.19 11.44
CA ARG A 243 -4.92 1.54 12.28
C ARG A 243 -3.73 1.27 11.36
N PRO A 244 -2.50 1.66 11.76
CA PRO A 244 -1.30 1.13 11.12
C PRO A 244 -1.47 -0.38 11.06
N CYS A 245 -1.14 -1.01 9.93
CA CYS A 245 -1.12 -2.45 9.83
C CYS A 245 -0.20 -2.96 10.94
N ARG A 246 -0.78 -3.41 12.05
CA ARG A 246 -0.06 -4.02 13.17
C ARG A 246 0.33 -5.45 12.81
N GLN A 247 0.75 -5.67 11.56
CA GLN A 247 1.21 -6.96 11.07
C GLN A 247 2.31 -7.46 11.98
N SER A 248 3.26 -6.59 12.39
CA SER A 248 4.33 -6.98 13.32
C SER A 248 3.82 -7.48 14.66
N ALA A 249 2.79 -6.86 15.25
CA ALA A 249 2.25 -7.31 16.53
C ALA A 249 1.37 -8.56 16.39
N CYS A 250 0.65 -8.73 15.27
CA CYS A 250 -0.05 -9.98 14.97
C CYS A 250 0.97 -11.12 14.75
N ASP A 251 2.06 -10.85 14.03
CA ASP A 251 3.14 -11.80 13.75
C ASP A 251 3.85 -12.21 15.05
N ASP A 252 4.19 -11.27 15.93
CA ASP A 252 4.82 -11.56 17.24
C ASP A 252 3.91 -12.43 18.13
N VAL A 253 2.61 -12.19 18.11
CA VAL A 253 1.64 -12.98 18.90
C VAL A 253 1.41 -14.36 18.26
N LEU A 254 1.35 -14.46 16.93
CA LEU A 254 1.25 -15.73 16.22
C LEU A 254 2.51 -16.57 16.43
N GLU A 255 3.70 -15.97 16.36
CA GLU A 255 4.97 -16.63 16.67
C GLU A 255 4.99 -17.10 18.14
N SER A 256 4.52 -16.27 19.08
CA SER A 256 4.37 -16.68 20.48
C SER A 256 3.43 -17.86 20.66
N ILE A 257 2.31 -17.94 19.93
CA ILE A 257 1.39 -19.07 19.99
C ILE A 257 2.07 -20.32 19.43
N ALA A 258 2.70 -20.22 18.25
CA ALA A 258 3.39 -21.34 17.61
C ALA A 258 4.52 -21.94 18.49
N LEU A 259 5.26 -21.10 19.23
CA LEU A 259 6.26 -21.56 20.19
C LEU A 259 5.64 -22.31 21.38
N GLN A 260 4.48 -21.86 21.87
CA GLN A 260 3.78 -22.50 22.98
C GLN A 260 3.15 -23.83 22.58
N GLU A 261 2.55 -23.90 21.38
CA GLU A 261 2.06 -25.13 20.75
C GLU A 261 3.18 -26.19 20.62
N ALA A 262 4.35 -25.78 20.12
CA ALA A 262 5.50 -26.67 20.00
C ALA A 262 5.96 -27.19 21.37
N ALA A 263 5.96 -26.35 22.41
CA ALA A 263 6.31 -26.76 23.77
C ALA A 263 5.31 -27.78 24.35
N ILE A 264 4.00 -27.59 24.14
CA ILE A 264 2.96 -28.53 24.57
C ILE A 264 3.14 -29.89 23.88
N ALA A 265 3.37 -29.89 22.56
CA ALA A 265 3.62 -31.11 21.81
C ALA A 265 4.82 -31.91 22.36
N HIS A 266 5.90 -31.22 22.75
CA HIS A 266 7.05 -31.86 23.38
C HIS A 266 6.73 -32.47 24.76
N ILE A 267 5.95 -31.78 25.59
CA ILE A 267 5.51 -32.29 26.90
C ILE A 267 4.65 -33.55 26.72
N LEU A 268 3.67 -33.51 25.82
CA LEU A 268 2.79 -34.65 25.55
C LEU A 268 3.56 -35.86 25.04
N ASN A 269 4.56 -35.65 24.17
CA ASN A 269 5.44 -36.73 23.72
C ASN A 269 6.26 -37.33 24.88
N ALA A 270 6.81 -36.49 25.76
CA ALA A 270 7.59 -36.96 26.91
C ALA A 270 6.74 -37.77 27.92
N GLU A 271 5.51 -37.34 28.19
CA GLU A 271 4.57 -38.12 29.02
C GLU A 271 4.13 -39.42 28.34
N GLY A 272 3.97 -39.42 27.01
CA GLY A 272 3.71 -40.62 26.22
C GLY A 272 4.84 -41.65 26.34
N GLU A 273 6.10 -41.23 26.21
CA GLU A 273 7.26 -42.10 26.41
C GLU A 273 7.33 -42.65 27.84
N LYS A 274 7.01 -41.82 28.84
CA LYS A 274 7.00 -42.21 30.26
C LYS A 274 5.94 -43.27 30.54
N LEU A 275 4.75 -43.17 29.94
CA LEU A 275 3.72 -44.20 30.01
C LEU A 275 4.19 -45.51 29.38
N GLN A 276 4.72 -45.44 28.15
CA GLN A 276 5.21 -46.64 27.43
C GLN A 276 6.30 -47.36 28.21
N LYS A 277 7.33 -46.64 28.68
CA LYS A 277 8.40 -47.22 29.50
C LYS A 277 7.87 -47.84 30.78
N SER A 278 6.96 -47.16 31.48
CA SER A 278 6.35 -47.68 32.71
C SER A 278 5.58 -48.98 32.47
N THR A 279 4.87 -49.09 31.35
CA THR A 279 4.20 -50.35 30.97
C THR A 279 5.15 -51.49 30.62
N GLU A 280 6.36 -51.18 30.16
CA GLU A 280 7.39 -52.18 29.83
C GLU A 280 8.14 -52.69 31.07
N ILE A 281 8.41 -51.82 32.05
CA ILE A 281 9.32 -52.14 33.17
C ILE A 281 8.61 -52.44 34.49
N SER A 282 7.36 -51.98 34.67
CA SER A 282 6.69 -52.11 35.97
C SER A 282 6.25 -53.55 36.24
N THR A 283 6.45 -53.98 37.48
CA THR A 283 6.05 -55.31 37.97
C THR A 283 4.83 -55.25 38.89
N SER A 284 4.29 -54.05 39.11
CA SER A 284 3.20 -53.78 40.06
C SER A 284 2.13 -52.89 39.43
N ILE A 285 0.86 -53.30 39.57
CA ILE A 285 -0.29 -52.52 39.11
C ILE A 285 -0.36 -51.16 39.82
N SER A 286 0.08 -51.08 41.08
CA SER A 286 0.06 -49.82 41.84
C SER A 286 0.97 -48.75 41.22
N GLU A 287 2.16 -49.12 40.75
CA GLU A 287 3.09 -48.18 40.10
C GLU A 287 2.51 -47.66 38.78
N LEU A 288 1.87 -48.54 37.99
CA LEU A 288 1.20 -48.14 36.74
C LEU A 288 0.05 -47.15 36.99
N LEU A 289 -0.72 -47.34 38.07
CA LEU A 289 -1.81 -46.43 38.43
C LEU A 289 -1.28 -45.06 38.86
N GLU A 290 -0.16 -45.01 39.59
CA GLU A 290 0.49 -43.75 39.98
C GLU A 290 1.02 -42.98 38.76
N VAL A 291 1.70 -43.67 37.84
CA VAL A 291 2.18 -43.06 36.60
C VAL A 291 1.02 -42.56 35.75
N ASN A 292 -0.06 -43.34 35.62
CA ASN A 292 -1.24 -42.92 34.88
C ASN A 292 -1.92 -41.68 35.50
N ALA A 293 -2.02 -41.61 36.83
CA ALA A 293 -2.55 -40.44 37.51
C ALA A 293 -1.70 -39.19 37.24
N SER A 294 -0.37 -39.31 37.30
CA SER A 294 0.57 -38.23 36.96
C SER A 294 0.41 -37.77 35.50
N VAL A 295 0.24 -38.69 34.56
CA VAL A 295 0.09 -38.33 33.14
C VAL A 295 -1.28 -37.69 32.87
N GLN A 296 -2.34 -38.18 33.54
CA GLN A 296 -3.67 -37.56 33.46
C GLN A 296 -3.68 -36.13 33.99
N GLU A 297 -2.93 -35.85 35.06
CA GLU A 297 -2.75 -34.51 35.57
C GLU A 297 -2.04 -33.60 34.54
N THR A 298 -0.94 -34.06 33.93
CA THR A 298 -0.25 -33.29 32.88
C THR A 298 -1.13 -33.04 31.65
N LEU A 299 -1.92 -34.03 31.22
CA LEU A 299 -2.90 -33.91 30.13
C LEU A 299 -3.96 -32.84 30.42
N TRP A 300 -4.40 -32.75 31.67
CA TRP A 300 -5.37 -31.74 32.08
C TRP A 300 -4.76 -30.32 31.94
N TYR A 301 -3.53 -30.11 32.40
CA TYR A 301 -2.84 -28.84 32.24
C TYR A 301 -2.58 -28.48 30.77
N ALA A 302 -2.21 -29.44 29.93
CA ALA A 302 -2.04 -29.23 28.49
C ALA A 302 -3.35 -28.77 27.84
N THR A 303 -4.46 -29.45 28.14
CA THR A 303 -5.80 -29.08 27.63
C THR A 303 -6.23 -27.68 28.07
N PHE A 304 -5.89 -27.30 29.30
CA PHE A 304 -6.14 -25.94 29.79
C PHE A 304 -5.33 -24.90 28.99
N LEU A 305 -4.04 -25.17 28.74
CA LEU A 305 -3.19 -24.27 27.96
C LEU A 305 -3.66 -24.14 26.49
N GLU A 306 -4.06 -25.24 25.85
CA GLU A 306 -4.67 -25.24 24.50
C GLU A 306 -5.87 -24.29 24.41
N ARG A 307 -6.71 -24.30 25.44
CA ARG A 307 -7.86 -23.38 25.50
C ARG A 307 -7.42 -21.92 25.62
N VAL A 308 -6.40 -21.63 26.42
CA VAL A 308 -5.83 -20.28 26.56
C VAL A 308 -5.19 -19.81 25.24
N LEU A 309 -4.48 -20.69 24.53
CA LEU A 309 -3.89 -20.39 23.23
C LEU A 309 -4.98 -20.13 22.17
N SER A 310 -6.04 -20.93 22.19
CA SER A 310 -7.22 -20.71 21.34
C SER A 310 -7.90 -19.37 21.62
N ASP A 311 -8.07 -19.00 22.89
CA ASP A 311 -8.63 -17.69 23.25
C ASP A 311 -7.71 -16.55 22.79
N LYS A 312 -6.39 -16.69 22.93
CA LYS A 312 -5.40 -15.72 22.45
C LYS A 312 -5.46 -15.58 20.93
N LEU A 313 -5.59 -16.67 20.20
CA LEU A 313 -5.78 -16.66 18.74
C LEU A 313 -7.09 -15.98 18.34
N ASN A 314 -8.18 -16.24 19.05
CA ASN A 314 -9.48 -15.59 18.82
C ASN A 314 -9.41 -14.07 19.07
N THR A 315 -8.59 -13.59 20.02
CA THR A 315 -8.38 -12.14 20.18
C THR A 315 -7.67 -11.50 18.99
N LEU A 316 -6.86 -12.25 18.23
CA LEU A 316 -6.24 -11.74 17.00
C LEU A 316 -7.24 -11.55 15.87
N GLN A 317 -8.28 -12.38 15.77
CA GLN A 317 -9.34 -12.24 14.76
C GLN A 317 -10.06 -10.89 14.83
N GLY A 318 -10.12 -10.25 16.01
CA GLY A 318 -10.68 -8.90 16.18
C GLY A 318 -9.66 -7.75 16.06
N MET A 319 -8.36 -8.05 16.04
CA MET A 319 -7.28 -7.04 15.98
C MET A 319 -6.65 -6.92 14.59
N CYS A 320 -6.58 -8.03 13.85
CA CYS A 320 -6.03 -8.10 12.51
C CYS A 320 -7.11 -7.79 11.45
N CYS A 321 -7.78 -6.64 11.58
CA CYS A 321 -8.67 -6.12 10.55
C CYS A 321 -7.85 -5.31 9.52
N CYS A 322 -7.19 -6.02 8.60
CA CYS A 322 -6.61 -5.45 7.39
C CYS A 322 -7.42 -5.93 6.18
N VAL A 323 -8.72 -5.59 6.15
CA VAL A 323 -9.47 -5.55 4.90
C VAL A 323 -10.20 -4.21 4.91
N PRO A 324 -9.83 -3.24 4.06
CA PRO A 324 -10.74 -2.16 3.76
C PRO A 324 -11.88 -2.79 2.97
N ALA A 325 -12.98 -3.16 3.63
CA ALA A 325 -14.15 -3.63 2.93
C ALA A 325 -14.75 -2.46 2.12
N PRO A 326 -14.86 -2.56 0.78
CA PRO A 326 -15.56 -1.55 -0.03
C PRO A 326 -17.10 -1.65 0.08
N TRP A 327 -17.61 -2.53 0.95
CA TRP A 327 -19.02 -2.93 0.99
C TRP A 327 -19.56 -3.06 2.42
N CYS A 328 -19.28 -2.11 3.32
CA CYS A 328 -20.21 -1.86 4.44
C CYS A 328 -21.37 -0.98 3.96
N GLY A 329 -22.04 -1.45 2.90
CA GLY A 329 -23.44 -1.14 2.69
C GLY A 329 -24.24 -2.26 3.37
N PHE A 330 -25.11 -1.88 4.30
CA PHE A 330 -26.29 -2.67 4.64
C PHE A 330 -26.17 -3.86 5.60
N TRP A 331 -25.36 -3.82 6.66
CA TRP A 331 -25.69 -4.60 7.86
C TRP A 331 -25.38 -3.80 9.12
N ASP A 332 -26.44 -3.58 9.91
CA ASP A 332 -26.38 -3.11 11.28
C ASP A 332 -25.34 -3.94 12.05
N CYS A 333 -24.29 -3.30 12.55
CA CYS A 333 -23.54 -3.81 13.69
C CYS A 333 -24.38 -3.58 14.95
N GLY A 334 -25.52 -4.26 15.01
CA GLY A 334 -26.36 -4.45 16.18
C GLY A 334 -26.34 -5.93 16.54
N ASP A 335 -25.98 -6.18 17.80
CA ASP A 335 -26.21 -7.41 18.54
C ASP A 335 -25.34 -8.65 18.20
N SER A 336 -24.33 -8.84 19.06
CA SER A 336 -23.94 -10.17 19.53
C SER A 336 -25.19 -10.98 19.89
N PRO A 337 -25.23 -12.28 19.56
CA PRO A 337 -25.14 -13.21 20.66
C PRO A 337 -24.33 -14.47 20.33
N TRP A 338 -23.50 -14.84 21.29
CA TRP A 338 -23.07 -16.20 21.52
C TRP A 338 -24.27 -17.15 21.55
N GLN A 339 -24.37 -18.10 20.61
CA GLN A 339 -24.98 -19.40 20.86
C GLN A 339 -24.22 -20.47 20.07
N TRP A 340 -23.29 -21.13 20.77
CA TRP A 340 -22.93 -22.51 20.46
C TRP A 340 -24.13 -23.38 20.83
N GLY A 341 -24.90 -23.81 19.83
CA GLY A 341 -25.87 -24.88 19.98
C GLY A 341 -25.16 -26.21 19.77
N ILE A 342 -24.92 -26.93 20.87
CA ILE A 342 -24.78 -28.38 20.86
C ILE A 342 -26.21 -28.92 20.80
N GLU A 343 -26.55 -29.59 19.70
CA GLU A 343 -27.38 -30.81 19.68
C GLU A 343 -26.77 -31.81 18.72
#